data_AF-A0A2E8CJL4-F1
#
_entry.id   AF-A0A2E8CJL4-F1
#
_cell.length_a   1.000
_cell.length_b   1.000
_cell.length_c   1.000
_cell.angle_alpha   90.00
_cell.angle_beta   90.00
_cell.angle_gamma   90.00
#
_symmetry.space_group_name_H-M   'P 1'
#
loop_
_entity.id
_entity.type
_entity.pdbx_description
1 polymer ?
#
loop_
_entity_poly.entity_id
_entity_poly.type
_entity_poly.pdbx_seq_one_letter_code
_entity_poly.pdbx_strand_id
1 'polypeptide(L)' 'QLDKLGFEVLPLAFRDAYPFGGGLHCATADVLREGSCDDYFPKQAEGTQV' A
#
# COMPACT_ATOMS: atom_id res chain seq x y z
N GLN A 1 -12.95 -2.22 -9.28
CA GLN A 1 -12.86 -3.32 -8.29
C GLN A 1 -12.77 -2.78 -6.87
N LEU A 2 -11.85 -1.85 -6.58
CA LEU A 2 -11.71 -1.25 -5.23
C LEU A 2 -12.95 -0.44 -4.81
N ASP A 3 -13.57 0.28 -5.73
CA ASP A 3 -14.87 0.95 -5.58
C ASP A 3 -15.96 -0.01 -5.06
N LYS A 4 -16.01 -1.23 -5.59
CA LYS A 4 -16.98 -2.26 -5.17
C LYS A 4 -16.71 -2.82 -3.77
N LEU A 5 -15.49 -2.67 -3.26
CA LEU A 5 -15.11 -3.04 -1.90
C LEU A 5 -15.29 -1.89 -0.90
N GLY A 6 -15.83 -0.74 -1.35
CA GLY A 6 -16.11 0.43 -0.50
C GLY A 6 -14.94 1.41 -0.34
N PHE A 7 -13.85 1.25 -1.10
CA PHE A 7 -12.77 2.23 -1.12
C PHE A 7 -13.15 3.45 -1.97
N GLU A 8 -12.81 4.64 -1.48
CA GLU A 8 -12.80 5.86 -2.29
C GLU A 8 -11.61 5.81 -3.26
N VAL A 9 -11.88 5.81 -4.56
CA VAL A 9 -10.85 5.78 -5.60
C VAL A 9 -10.59 7.20 -6.10
N LEU A 10 -9.37 7.68 -5.94
CA LEU A 10 -8.90 8.95 -6.49
C LEU A 10 -8.16 8.71 -7.82
N PRO A 11 -8.79 8.95 -8.99
CA PRO A 11 -8.15 8.71 -10.27
C PRO A 11 -7.09 9.79 -10.58
N LEU A 12 -5.94 9.37 -11.10
CA LEU A 12 -4.86 10.26 -11.53
C LEU A 12 -4.36 9.87 -12.93
N ALA A 13 -4.03 10.87 -13.74
CA ALA A 13 -3.44 10.67 -15.07
C ALA A 13 -1.94 10.33 -14.95
N PHE A 14 -1.64 9.11 -14.48
CA PHE A 14 -0.27 8.69 -14.17
C PHE A 14 0.33 7.69 -15.18
N ARG A 15 -0.35 7.45 -16.31
CA ARG A 15 0.05 6.42 -17.28
C ARG A 15 1.40 6.71 -17.94
N ASP A 16 1.73 7.97 -18.14
CA ASP A 16 2.98 8.38 -18.81
C ASP A 16 4.23 8.09 -17.98
N ALA A 17 4.06 7.87 -16.66
CA ALA A 17 5.15 7.48 -15.77
C ALA A 17 5.44 5.96 -15.79
N TYR A 18 4.50 5.13 -16.29
CA TYR A 18 4.65 3.67 -16.27
C TYR A 18 5.87 3.13 -17.04
N PRO A 19 6.30 3.71 -18.18
CA PRO A 19 7.52 3.28 -18.87
C PRO A 19 8.79 3.38 -18.03
N PHE A 20 8.79 4.19 -16.96
CA PHE A 20 9.90 4.28 -16.01
C PHE A 20 9.89 3.18 -14.93
N GLY A 21 8.99 2.20 -15.06
CA GLY A 21 9.03 0.96 -14.27
C GLY A 21 8.27 1.01 -12.95
N GLY A 22 7.31 1.92 -12.78
CA GLY A 22 6.62 2.07 -11.51
C GLY A 22 5.20 2.60 -11.59
N GLY A 23 4.38 2.18 -10.63
CA GLY A 23 3.09 2.82 -10.31
C GLY A 23 3.24 3.86 -9.21
N LEU A 24 2.11 4.30 -8.63
CA LEU A 24 2.11 5.32 -7.56
C LEU A 24 2.97 4.90 -6.36
N HIS A 25 2.83 3.66 -5.88
CA HIS A 25 3.62 3.17 -4.75
C HIS A 25 5.14 3.22 -5.02
N CYS A 26 5.56 2.89 -6.25
CA CYS A 26 6.97 2.97 -6.63
C CYS A 26 7.49 4.42 -6.70
N ALA A 27 6.59 5.37 -6.99
CA ALA A 27 6.92 6.79 -7.16
C ALA A 27 6.81 7.61 -5.86
N THR A 28 6.44 6.98 -4.74
CA THR A 28 6.25 7.66 -3.45
C THR A 28 7.00 6.94 -2.34
N ALA A 29 7.48 7.69 -1.36
CA ALA A 29 7.97 7.16 -0.10
C ALA A 29 7.24 7.89 1.04
N ASP A 30 6.37 7.18 1.72
CA ASP A 30 5.64 7.68 2.88
C ASP A 30 6.58 7.81 4.08
N VAL A 31 6.86 9.05 4.48
CA VAL A 31 7.77 9.35 5.61
C VAL A 31 7.07 9.34 6.97
N LEU A 32 5.74 9.52 6.98
CA LEU A 32 4.93 9.60 8.18
C LEU A 32 3.51 9.14 7.89
N ARG A 33 2.94 8.39 8.84
CA ARG A 33 1.51 8.06 8.92
C ARG A 33 1.05 8.18 10.36
N GLU A 34 -0.20 8.56 10.56
CA GLU A 34 -0.83 8.55 11.88
C GLU A 34 -1.22 7.11 12.26
N GLY A 35 -0.86 6.67 13.47
CA GLY A 35 -1.14 5.32 13.98
C GLY A 35 -0.15 4.83 15.03
N SER A 36 -0.36 3.60 15.51
CA SER A 36 0.54 2.87 16.41
C SER A 36 1.25 1.71 15.69
N CYS A 37 2.28 1.15 16.33
CA CYS A 37 2.95 -0.06 15.88
C CYS A 37 2.15 -1.28 16.36
N ASP A 38 1.23 -1.76 15.53
CA ASP A 38 0.31 -2.86 15.86
C ASP A 38 0.68 -4.16 15.12
N ASP A 39 0.46 -5.31 15.77
CA ASP A 39 0.57 -6.63 15.15
C ASP A 39 -0.76 -7.06 14.52
N TYR A 40 -0.77 -7.14 13.19
CA TYR A 40 -1.93 -7.57 12.41
C TYR A 40 -1.94 -9.08 12.11
N PHE A 41 -0.90 -9.83 12.51
CA PHE A 41 -0.76 -11.27 12.29
C PHE A 41 -0.49 -12.03 13.59
N PRO A 42 -1.44 -12.06 14.55
CA PRO A 42 -1.23 -12.66 15.88
C PRO A 42 -1.02 -14.19 15.86
N LYS A 43 -1.17 -14.84 14.70
CA LYS A 43 -0.95 -16.28 14.51
C LYS A 43 0.10 -16.47 13.42
N GLN A 44 1.37 -16.54 13.82
CA GLN A 44 2.49 -16.69 12.92
C GLN A 44 2.88 -18.16 12.74
N ALA A 45 3.46 -18.48 11.58
CA ALA A 45 4.08 -19.79 11.38
C ALA A 45 5.29 -19.92 12.31
N GLU A 46 5.58 -21.14 12.77
CA GLU A 46 6.72 -21.39 13.64
C GLU A 46 8.03 -20.89 12.98
N GLY A 47 8.83 -20.13 13.73
CA GLY A 47 10.07 -19.52 13.23
C GLY A 47 9.93 -18.23 12.42
N THR A 48 8.72 -17.66 12.28
CA THR A 48 8.48 -16.39 11.56
C THR A 48 8.11 -15.21 12.47
N GLN A 49 8.20 -15.43 13.79
CA GLN A 49 7.93 -14.40 14.80
C GLN A 49 9.08 -13.38 14.80
N VAL A 50 8.72 -12.10 14.70
CA VAL A 50 9.64 -10.95 14.63
C VAL A 50 9.75 -10.30 15.99
#